data_AF-A0A7S3RBP8-F1
#
_entry.id   AF-A0A7S3RBP8-F1
#
_cell.length_a   1.000
_cell.length_b   1.000
_cell.length_c   1.000
_cell.angle_alpha   90.00
_cell.angle_beta   90.00
_cell.angle_gamma   90.00
#
_symmetry.space_group_name_H-M   'P 1'
#
loop_
_entity.id
_entity.type
_entity.pdbx_description
1 polymer ?
#
loop_
_entity_poly.entity_id
_entity_poly.type
_entity_poly.pdbx_seq_one_letter_code
_entity_poly.pdbx_strand_id
1 'polypeptide(L)'
;TAINVDLRNIHVSKKLGGTIDESELVDGLCFVDKKASHLAGGPTRIENAKIGLIQFPISAPKSDMESNVVVGNDAAMDRIIKEERQYILGIIKKIIASGANV
;
A
#
# COMPACT_ATOMS: atom_id res chain seq x y z
N THR A 1 -32.50 -14.69 16.47
CA THR A 1 -31.67 -13.69 15.76
C THR A 1 -31.11 -14.37 14.52
N ALA A 2 -31.39 -13.85 13.33
CA ALA A 2 -31.08 -14.55 12.08
C ALA A 2 -29.57 -14.79 11.94
N ILE A 3 -29.18 -16.06 11.80
CA ILE A 3 -27.78 -16.53 11.75
C ILE A 3 -27.20 -16.48 10.33
N ASN A 4 -27.97 -15.95 9.36
CA ASN A 4 -27.69 -16.07 7.92
C ASN A 4 -26.97 -14.84 7.33
N VAL A 5 -26.94 -13.70 8.02
CA VAL A 5 -26.37 -12.45 7.48
C VAL A 5 -25.36 -11.87 8.46
N ASP A 6 -24.10 -11.78 8.03
CA ASP A 6 -23.03 -11.11 8.75
C ASP A 6 -22.92 -9.64 8.28
N LEU A 7 -23.27 -8.72 9.16
CA LEU A 7 -23.22 -7.27 8.90
C LEU A 7 -21.78 -6.76 8.69
N ARG A 8 -20.74 -7.53 9.07
CA ARG A 8 -19.33 -7.18 8.84
C ARG A 8 -18.95 -7.20 7.36
N ASN A 9 -19.74 -7.89 6.52
CA ASN A 9 -19.53 -7.95 5.08
C ASN A 9 -20.13 -6.73 4.35
N ILE A 10 -20.87 -5.87 5.05
CA ILE A 10 -21.48 -4.66 4.47
C ILE A 10 -20.64 -3.46 4.89
N HIS A 11 -19.96 -2.83 3.93
CA HIS A 11 -19.19 -1.62 4.16
C HIS A 11 -19.96 -0.39 3.68
N VAL A 12 -20.20 0.57 4.57
CA VAL A 12 -20.85 1.84 4.23
C VAL A 12 -19.80 2.94 4.15
N SER A 13 -19.41 3.30 2.93
CA SER A 13 -18.49 4.41 2.68
C SER A 13 -19.27 5.69 2.41
N LYS A 14 -18.82 6.81 3.01
CA LYS A 14 -19.45 8.13 2.81
C LYS A 14 -18.40 9.12 2.35
N LYS A 15 -18.71 9.89 1.31
CA LYS A 15 -17.91 11.04 0.88
C LYS A 15 -18.75 12.29 1.03
N LEU A 16 -18.12 13.40 1.40
CA LEU A 16 -18.77 14.71 1.34
C LEU A 16 -18.89 15.16 -0.12
N GLY A 17 -20.08 15.60 -0.50
CA GLY A 17 -20.42 16.03 -1.86
C GLY A 17 -21.43 15.11 -2.52
N GLY A 18 -22.30 15.69 -3.35
CA GLY A 18 -23.39 15.00 -4.04
C GLY A 18 -24.73 15.04 -3.30
N THR A 19 -25.76 14.49 -3.94
CA THR A 19 -27.10 14.32 -3.35
C THR A 19 -27.31 12.89 -2.88
N ILE A 20 -28.33 12.65 -2.04
CA ILE A 20 -28.64 11.29 -1.54
C ILE A 20 -28.99 10.36 -2.71
N ASP A 21 -29.61 10.90 -3.76
CA ASP A 21 -30.02 10.16 -4.96
C ASP A 21 -28.82 9.67 -5.80
N GLU A 22 -27.63 10.23 -5.60
CA GLU A 22 -26.38 9.78 -6.25
C GLU A 22 -25.71 8.61 -5.52
N SER A 23 -26.33 8.07 -4.47
CA SER A 23 -25.82 6.91 -3.75
C SER A 23 -25.99 5.63 -4.58
N GLU A 24 -24.90 4.90 -4.76
CA GLU A 24 -24.88 3.65 -5.53
C GLU A 24 -24.44 2.46 -4.67
N LEU A 25 -24.92 1.27 -5.04
CA LEU A 25 -24.42 0.00 -4.49
C LEU A 25 -23.27 -0.47 -5.37
N VAL A 26 -22.09 -0.58 -4.79
CA VAL A 26 -20.90 -1.11 -5.45
C VAL A 26 -20.73 -2.59 -5.08
N ASP A 27 -20.63 -3.45 -6.08
CA ASP A 27 -20.28 -4.86 -5.87
C ASP A 27 -18.77 -4.98 -5.62
N GLY A 28 -18.40 -4.88 -4.34
CA GLY A 28 -17.01 -4.92 -3.88
C GLY A 28 -16.75 -3.95 -2.71
N LEU A 29 -15.48 -3.61 -2.52
CA LEU A 29 -15.05 -2.70 -1.46
C LEU A 29 -14.64 -1.35 -2.07
N CYS A 30 -15.29 -0.27 -1.65
CA CYS A 30 -15.00 1.08 -2.13
C CYS A 30 -14.22 1.88 -1.08
N PHE A 31 -12.98 2.23 -1.39
CA PHE A 31 -12.16 3.12 -0.58
C PHE A 31 -12.26 4.57 -1.07
N VAL A 32 -12.94 5.41 -0.30
CA VAL A 32 -13.27 6.79 -0.73
C VAL A 32 -12.09 7.75 -0.61
N ASP A 33 -11.23 7.54 0.39
CA ASP A 33 -10.13 8.47 0.74
C ASP A 33 -8.75 7.91 0.38
N LYS A 34 -8.64 6.60 0.13
CA LYS A 34 -7.38 5.96 -0.24
C LYS A 34 -7.29 5.86 -1.77
N LYS A 35 -6.66 6.87 -2.37
CA LYS A 35 -6.35 6.88 -3.81
C LYS A 35 -5.04 6.13 -4.07
N ALA A 36 -4.89 5.63 -5.30
CA ALA A 36 -3.60 5.17 -5.79
C ALA A 36 -2.55 6.29 -5.61
N SER A 37 -1.31 5.89 -5.30
CA SER A 37 -0.24 6.86 -5.06
C SER A 37 0.02 7.72 -6.29
N HIS A 38 -0.44 8.97 -6.25
CA HIS A 38 -0.26 9.94 -7.33
C HIS A 38 1.22 10.27 -7.57
N LEU A 39 2.06 10.20 -6.53
CA LEU A 39 3.48 10.54 -6.61
C LEU A 39 4.28 9.63 -7.55
N ALA A 40 3.86 8.37 -7.68
CA ALA A 40 4.57 7.36 -8.45
C ALA A 40 3.97 7.13 -9.85
N GLY A 41 2.95 7.90 -10.25
CA GLY A 41 2.25 7.68 -11.53
C GLY A 41 1.51 6.35 -11.57
N GLY A 42 0.97 5.89 -10.44
CA GLY A 42 0.28 4.61 -10.33
C GLY A 42 -0.91 4.50 -11.32
N PRO A 43 -1.18 3.32 -11.87
CA PRO A 43 -2.26 3.11 -12.83
C PRO A 43 -3.62 3.42 -12.21
N THR A 44 -4.49 4.10 -12.97
CA THR A 44 -5.83 4.49 -12.52
C THR A 44 -6.85 3.37 -12.69
N ARG A 45 -6.61 2.43 -13.60
CA ARG A 45 -7.46 1.27 -13.89
C ARG A 45 -6.61 0.07 -14.27
N ILE A 46 -6.88 -1.07 -13.66
CA ILE A 46 -6.25 -2.36 -13.96
C ILE A 46 -7.36 -3.39 -14.20
N GLU A 47 -7.27 -4.11 -15.32
CA GLU A 47 -8.15 -5.24 -15.60
C GLU A 47 -7.55 -6.52 -15.01
N ASN A 48 -8.40 -7.42 -14.49
CA ASN A 48 -7.98 -8.66 -13.82
C ASN A 48 -6.99 -8.42 -12.67
N ALA A 49 -7.39 -7.56 -11.73
CA ALA A 49 -6.55 -7.21 -10.59
C ALA A 49 -6.27 -8.42 -9.66
N LYS A 50 -5.00 -8.69 -9.42
CA LYS A 50 -4.45 -9.58 -8.40
C LYS A 50 -3.90 -8.69 -7.28
N ILE A 51 -4.69 -8.56 -6.22
CA ILE A 51 -4.44 -7.64 -5.11
C ILE A 51 -3.53 -8.31 -4.07
N GLY A 52 -2.39 -7.70 -3.78
CA GLY A 52 -1.48 -8.08 -2.70
C GLY A 52 -1.79 -7.31 -1.42
N LEU A 53 -2.10 -8.02 -0.33
CA LEU A 53 -2.26 -7.40 1.00
C LEU A 53 -0.94 -7.47 1.77
N ILE A 54 -0.31 -6.31 1.97
CA ILE A 54 0.98 -6.20 2.65
C ILE A 54 0.78 -5.48 3.99
N GLN A 55 1.10 -6.15 5.09
CA GLN A 55 0.96 -5.60 6.45
C GLN A 55 2.25 -4.96 6.99
N PHE A 56 3.37 -5.06 6.26
CA PHE A 56 4.66 -4.50 6.66
C PHE A 56 5.02 -3.25 5.84
N PRO A 57 5.82 -2.31 6.38
CA PRO A 57 6.22 -1.12 5.64
C PRO A 57 7.21 -1.46 4.52
N ILE A 58 7.02 -0.86 3.35
CA ILE A 58 7.98 -0.88 2.24
C ILE A 58 8.94 0.31 2.40
N SER A 59 9.82 0.23 3.39
CA SER A 59 10.82 1.27 3.67
C SER A 59 12.15 0.65 4.08
N ALA A 60 13.21 1.47 4.17
CA ALA A 60 14.47 1.04 4.78
C ALA A 60 14.20 0.47 6.19
N PRO A 61 14.92 -0.61 6.58
CA PRO A 61 14.73 -1.24 7.87
C PRO A 61 15.16 -0.27 8.97
N LYS A 62 14.22 0.11 9.83
CA LYS A 62 14.55 0.84 11.06
C LYS A 62 14.89 -0.20 12.11
N SER A 63 16.06 -0.10 12.71
CA SER A 63 16.41 -0.96 13.85
C SER A 63 15.56 -0.54 15.06
N ASP A 64 14.93 -1.51 15.72
CA ASP A 64 14.19 -1.24 16.95
C ASP A 64 15.11 -0.91 18.14
N MET A 65 16.39 -1.30 18.06
CA MET A 65 17.44 -0.86 18.97
C MET A 65 18.05 0.46 18.50
N GLU A 66 18.39 1.37 19.43
CA GLU A 66 19.13 2.60 19.14
C GLU A 66 20.42 2.28 18.37
N SER A 67 20.38 2.49 17.06
CA SER A 67 21.53 2.33 16.19
C SER A 67 22.07 3.70 15.81
N ASN A 68 23.16 4.10 16.47
CA ASN A 68 23.92 5.27 16.08
C ASN A 68 24.91 4.88 14.99
N VAL A 69 24.56 5.17 13.73
CA VAL A 69 25.48 5.00 12.60
C VAL A 69 26.43 6.19 12.59
N VAL A 70 27.63 6.02 13.14
CA VAL A 70 28.70 7.02 13.04
C VAL A 70 29.30 6.94 11.64
N VAL A 71 28.86 7.84 10.75
CA VAL A 71 29.39 7.93 9.38
C VAL A 71 30.70 8.70 9.43
N GLY A 72 31.82 7.98 9.34
CA GLY A 72 33.16 8.57 9.41
C GLY A 72 33.67 9.19 8.10
N ASN A 73 33.19 8.70 6.95
CA ASN A 73 33.72 9.05 5.61
C ASN A 73 32.59 9.22 4.58
N ASP A 74 32.76 10.15 3.63
CA ASP A 74 31.78 10.42 2.57
C ASP A 74 31.48 9.18 1.69
N ALA A 75 32.48 8.34 1.42
CA ALA A 75 32.30 7.10 0.65
C ALA A 75 31.41 6.05 1.37
N ALA A 76 31.33 6.12 2.71
CA ALA A 76 30.44 5.26 3.48
C ALA A 76 28.99 5.73 3.37
N MET A 77 28.76 7.05 3.28
CA MET A 77 27.44 7.64 3.09
C MET A 77 26.81 7.18 1.78
N ASP A 78 27.56 7.25 0.68
CA ASP A 78 27.09 6.82 -0.65
C ASP A 78 26.75 5.32 -0.69
N ARG A 79 27.50 4.50 0.05
CA ARG A 79 27.23 3.07 0.16
C ARG A 79 25.90 2.79 0.86
N ILE A 80 25.63 3.47 1.98
CA ILE A 80 24.39 3.31 2.75
C ILE A 80 23.18 3.67 1.89
N ILE A 81 23.22 4.81 1.20
CA ILE A 81 22.12 5.24 0.31
C ILE A 81 21.87 4.21 -0.80
N LYS A 82 22.94 3.60 -1.33
CA LYS A 82 22.82 2.56 -2.36
C LYS A 82 22.22 1.27 -1.81
N GLU A 83 22.62 0.85 -0.61
CA GLU A 83 22.09 -0.34 0.06
C GLU A 83 20.61 -0.20 0.39
N GLU A 84 20.17 0.95 0.91
CA GLU A 84 18.75 1.22 1.17
C GLU A 84 17.90 1.10 -0.10
N ARG A 85 18.38 1.67 -1.22
CA ARG A 85 17.70 1.55 -2.53
C ARG A 85 17.63 0.11 -3.00
N GLN A 86 18.74 -0.66 -2.89
CA GLN A 86 18.76 -2.06 -3.29
C GLN A 86 17.83 -2.92 -2.43
N TYR A 87 17.74 -2.64 -1.13
CA TYR A 87 16.84 -3.33 -0.22
C TYR A 87 15.37 -3.14 -0.64
N ILE A 88 14.93 -1.90 -0.88
CA ILE A 88 13.57 -1.60 -1.34
C ILE A 88 13.28 -2.29 -2.69
N LEU A 89 14.22 -2.23 -3.64
CA LEU A 89 14.10 -2.91 -4.93
C LEU A 89 13.98 -4.44 -4.76
N GLY A 90 14.68 -5.03 -3.80
CA GLY A 90 14.58 -6.45 -3.48
C GLY A 90 13.19 -6.85 -3.01
N ILE A 91 12.55 -6.04 -2.17
CA ILE A 91 11.16 -6.25 -1.73
C ILE A 91 10.21 -6.16 -2.91
N ILE A 92 10.32 -5.10 -3.73
CA ILE A 92 9.45 -4.89 -4.90
C ILE A 92 9.56 -6.06 -5.89
N LYS A 93 10.77 -6.56 -6.16
CA LYS A 93 10.96 -7.73 -7.04
C LYS A 93 10.25 -8.98 -6.51
N LYS A 94 10.23 -9.20 -5.20
CA LYS A 94 9.48 -10.32 -4.59
C LYS A 94 7.97 -10.14 -4.75
N ILE A 95 7.47 -8.92 -4.63
CA ILE A 95 6.04 -8.60 -4.86
C ILE A 95 5.68 -8.87 -6.32
N ILE A 96 6.48 -8.40 -7.28
CA ILE A 96 6.25 -8.66 -8.72
C ILE A 96 6.31 -10.16 -9.01
N ALA A 97 7.25 -10.89 -8.42
CA ALA A 97 7.38 -12.34 -8.60
C ALA A 97 6.16 -13.12 -8.06
N SER A 98 5.42 -12.58 -7.09
CA SER A 98 4.15 -13.18 -6.63
C SER A 98 3.03 -13.07 -7.67
N GLY A 99 3.21 -12.26 -8.71
CA GLY A 99 2.22 -12.02 -9.76
C GLY A 99 1.11 -11.04 -9.37
N ALA A 100 1.25 -10.33 -8.25
CA ALA A 100 0.38 -9.23 -7.87
C ALA A 100 0.55 -8.06 -8.85
N ASN A 101 -0.57 -7.44 -9.25
CA ASN A 101 -0.57 -6.25 -10.11
C ASN A 101 -1.14 -5.00 -9.41
N VAL A 102 -1.73 -5.17 -8.21
CA VAL A 102 -2.25 -4.11 -7.32
C VAL A 102 -1.79 -4.37 -5.90
#